data_AF-A0A2E2UL45-F1
#
_entry.id   AF-A0A2E2UL45-F1
#
_cell.length_a   1.000
_cell.length_b   1.000
_cell.length_c   1.000
_cell.angle_alpha   90.00
_cell.angle_beta   90.00
_cell.angle_gamma   90.00
#
_symmetry.space_group_name_H-M   'P 1'
#
loop_
_entity.id
_entity.type
_entity.pdbx_description
1 polymer ?
#
loop_
_entity_poly.entity_id
_entity_poly.type
_entity_poly.pdbx_seq_one_letter_code
_entity_poly.pdbx_strand_id
1 'polypeptide(L)'
;MKRLAGLAVTAGRKVTSLQWDVARTPFETTNWIGRYPEIGGVTNPLIRKAVGIWARDAILKWSKSDDQGLLICEAPLIGNRFGELTQILGDPSEGVLAHPETLFIIPVPSLKIRRVIELARARTQAAPKNHYEAKDAPVEVIHKLWLQLAQLRENAYLGVHAQGIRSTSTPYDPEIYAATYQHILRNRKCLRLNIEQKIYDRDSVYDFGVKVHRLIATESEADSLMADVARKYTIETLERETNEWFMR
;
A
#
# COMPACT_ATOMS: atom_id res chain seq x y z
N MET A 1 6.74 -1.76 10.04
CA MET A 1 5.64 -2.63 10.53
C MET A 1 6.09 -3.61 11.62
N LYS A 2 7.02 -4.54 11.34
CA LYS A 2 7.54 -5.55 12.29
C LYS A 2 7.85 -5.02 13.70
N ARG A 3 8.62 -3.93 13.79
CA ARG A 3 8.99 -3.31 15.08
C ARG A 3 7.80 -2.75 15.87
N LEU A 4 6.83 -2.16 15.17
CA LEU A 4 5.60 -1.67 15.79
C LEU A 4 4.78 -2.83 16.37
N ALA A 5 4.67 -3.94 15.63
CA ALA A 5 4.02 -5.15 16.12
C ALA A 5 4.75 -5.73 17.34
N GLY A 6 6.09 -5.81 17.30
CA GLY A 6 6.89 -6.27 18.45
C GLY A 6 6.68 -5.41 19.71
N LEU A 7 6.67 -4.09 19.57
CA LEU A 7 6.39 -3.17 20.69
C LEU A 7 4.96 -3.35 21.22
N ALA A 8 3.97 -3.49 20.33
CA ALA A 8 2.58 -3.69 20.75
C ALA A 8 2.38 -5.02 21.48
N VAL A 9 2.99 -6.11 21.01
CA VAL A 9 2.96 -7.41 21.70
C VAL A 9 3.68 -7.34 23.05
N THR A 10 4.83 -6.68 23.12
CA THR A 10 5.57 -6.48 24.39
C THR A 10 4.74 -5.68 25.39
N ALA A 11 3.91 -4.75 24.90
CA ALA A 11 2.94 -4.01 25.71
C ALA A 11 1.65 -4.79 26.03
N GLY A 12 1.60 -6.10 25.75
CA GLY A 12 0.46 -6.97 26.05
C GLY A 12 -0.72 -6.84 25.09
N ARG A 13 -0.57 -6.14 23.96
CA ARG A 13 -1.64 -6.02 22.96
C ARG A 13 -1.62 -7.18 21.99
N LYS A 14 -2.81 -7.71 21.68
CA LYS A 14 -2.99 -8.58 20.52
C LYS A 14 -2.82 -7.75 19.25
N VAL A 15 -2.08 -8.29 18.29
CA VAL A 15 -1.78 -7.59 17.03
C VAL A 15 -2.36 -8.36 15.86
N THR A 16 -3.12 -7.62 15.05
CA THR A 16 -3.58 -8.06 13.74
C THR A 16 -2.84 -7.26 12.68
N SER A 17 -2.49 -7.89 11.56
CA SER A 17 -1.83 -7.26 10.43
C SER A 17 -2.65 -7.37 9.16
N LEU A 18 -2.65 -6.29 8.38
CA LEU A 18 -3.05 -6.28 6.97
C LEU A 18 -1.84 -5.84 6.15
N GLN A 19 -1.41 -6.65 5.18
CA GLN A 19 -0.27 -6.34 4.31
C GLN A 19 -0.66 -6.58 2.87
N TRP A 20 -0.34 -5.64 1.97
CA TRP A 20 -0.69 -5.73 0.56
C TRP A 20 -0.31 -7.08 -0.09
N ASP A 21 0.95 -7.50 0.04
CA ASP A 21 1.44 -8.71 -0.63
C ASP A 21 0.84 -10.01 -0.07
N VAL A 22 0.39 -9.99 1.19
CA VAL A 22 -0.38 -11.10 1.78
C VAL A 22 -1.83 -11.04 1.29
N ALA A 23 -2.44 -9.85 1.34
CA ALA A 23 -3.85 -9.61 1.02
C ALA A 23 -4.21 -9.92 -0.44
N ARG A 24 -3.29 -9.69 -1.39
CA ARG A 24 -3.56 -9.98 -2.81
C ARG A 24 -3.50 -11.46 -3.16
N THR A 25 -2.83 -12.29 -2.35
CA THR A 25 -2.56 -13.69 -2.70
C THR A 25 -3.83 -14.50 -3.03
N PRO A 26 -4.94 -14.40 -2.24
CA PRO A 26 -6.18 -15.10 -2.57
C PRO A 26 -6.87 -14.65 -3.87
N PHE A 27 -6.51 -13.48 -4.41
CA PHE A 27 -7.08 -12.92 -5.64
C PHE A 27 -6.29 -13.33 -6.90
N GLU A 28 -5.09 -13.89 -6.72
CA GLU A 28 -4.18 -14.33 -7.79
C GLU A 28 -4.35 -15.82 -8.09
N THR A 29 -5.60 -16.28 -8.23
CA THR A 29 -5.90 -17.69 -8.54
C THR A 29 -5.65 -17.99 -10.02
N THR A 30 -5.52 -19.27 -10.37
CA THR A 30 -5.39 -19.72 -11.77
C THR A 30 -6.57 -19.27 -12.65
N ASN A 31 -7.76 -19.14 -12.07
CA ASN A 31 -8.96 -18.63 -12.75
C ASN A 31 -8.82 -17.16 -13.19
N TRP A 32 -8.19 -16.33 -12.36
CA TRP A 32 -8.09 -14.89 -12.60
C TRP A 32 -6.78 -14.47 -13.26
N ILE A 33 -5.67 -15.10 -12.93
CA ILE A 33 -4.34 -14.66 -13.37
C ILE A 33 -4.16 -14.76 -14.89
N GLY A 34 -4.86 -15.68 -15.56
CA GLY A 34 -4.87 -15.78 -17.01
C GLY A 34 -5.61 -14.63 -17.70
N ARG A 35 -6.66 -14.08 -17.06
CA ARG A 35 -7.46 -12.96 -17.59
C ARG A 35 -6.89 -11.60 -17.19
N TYR A 36 -6.31 -11.53 -15.99
CA TYR A 36 -5.81 -10.31 -15.36
C TYR A 36 -4.37 -10.51 -14.88
N PRO A 37 -3.42 -10.74 -15.80
CA PRO A 37 -2.04 -11.03 -15.43
C PRO A 37 -1.35 -9.81 -14.82
N GLU A 38 -0.32 -10.09 -14.02
CA GLU A 38 0.68 -9.08 -13.66
C GLU A 38 1.49 -8.70 -14.92
N ILE A 39 1.67 -7.40 -15.16
CA ILE A 39 2.42 -6.89 -16.31
C ILE A 39 3.55 -6.02 -15.80
N GLY A 40 4.80 -6.42 -16.10
CA GLY A 40 5.99 -5.66 -15.72
C GLY A 40 6.15 -5.43 -14.22
N GLY A 41 5.79 -6.41 -13.38
CA GLY A 41 5.87 -6.29 -11.92
C GLY A 41 4.75 -5.45 -11.29
N VAL A 42 3.69 -5.12 -12.06
CA VAL A 42 2.55 -4.33 -11.60
C VAL A 42 1.29 -5.19 -11.61
N THR A 43 0.70 -5.38 -10.43
CA THR A 43 -0.56 -6.10 -10.26
C THR A 43 -1.67 -5.49 -11.11
N ASN A 44 -2.53 -6.32 -11.71
CA ASN A 44 -3.61 -5.83 -12.57
C ASN A 44 -4.55 -4.84 -11.84
N PRO A 45 -5.02 -3.75 -12.47
CA PRO A 45 -5.96 -2.80 -11.88
C PRO A 45 -7.20 -3.44 -11.26
N LEU A 46 -7.73 -4.50 -11.87
CA LEU A 46 -8.92 -5.20 -11.36
C LEU A 46 -8.65 -5.88 -10.02
N ILE A 47 -7.51 -6.57 -9.91
CA ILE A 47 -7.07 -7.20 -8.65
C ILE A 47 -6.84 -6.11 -7.59
N ARG A 48 -6.21 -4.98 -7.95
CA ARG A 48 -6.03 -3.84 -7.05
C ARG A 48 -7.34 -3.31 -6.49
N LYS A 49 -8.34 -3.13 -7.36
CA LYS A 49 -9.67 -2.69 -6.98
C LYS A 49 -10.35 -3.68 -6.04
N ALA A 50 -10.34 -4.97 -6.38
CA ALA A 50 -10.96 -6.02 -5.57
C ALA A 50 -10.33 -6.12 -4.18
N VAL A 51 -9.00 -6.12 -4.11
CA VAL A 51 -8.24 -6.17 -2.85
C VAL A 51 -8.49 -4.93 -2.00
N GLY A 52 -8.60 -3.75 -2.61
CA GLY A 52 -8.94 -2.51 -1.90
C GLY A 52 -10.34 -2.48 -1.31
N ILE A 53 -11.34 -2.93 -2.07
CA ILE A 53 -12.72 -3.07 -1.57
C ILE A 53 -12.77 -4.11 -0.45
N TRP A 54 -12.11 -5.25 -0.63
CA TRP A 54 -12.02 -6.28 0.41
C TRP A 54 -11.38 -5.74 1.69
N ALA A 55 -10.27 -4.99 1.58
CA ALA A 55 -9.56 -4.46 2.74
C ALA A 55 -10.44 -3.58 3.62
N ARG A 56 -11.30 -2.76 3.01
CA ARG A 56 -12.28 -1.92 3.72
C ARG A 56 -13.25 -2.76 4.55
N ASP A 57 -13.83 -3.80 3.95
CA ASP A 57 -14.72 -4.74 4.64
C ASP A 57 -14.00 -5.53 5.73
N ALA A 58 -12.77 -5.99 5.47
CA ALA A 58 -11.94 -6.72 6.43
C ALA A 58 -11.60 -5.86 7.67
N ILE A 59 -11.28 -4.57 7.46
CA ILE A 59 -11.04 -3.61 8.54
C ILE A 59 -12.31 -3.41 9.39
N LEU A 60 -13.47 -3.26 8.74
CA LEU A 60 -14.76 -3.12 9.43
C LEU A 60 -15.13 -4.37 10.23
N LYS A 61 -14.94 -5.57 9.66
CA LYS A 61 -15.17 -6.84 10.35
C LYS A 61 -14.26 -6.96 11.57
N TRP A 62 -12.98 -6.61 11.41
CA TRP A 62 -12.02 -6.61 12.51
C TRP A 62 -12.41 -5.61 13.62
N SER A 63 -12.80 -4.39 13.27
CA SER A 63 -13.16 -3.36 14.27
C SER A 63 -14.41 -3.71 15.09
N LYS A 64 -15.26 -4.60 14.57
CA LYS A 64 -16.45 -5.12 15.27
C LYS A 64 -16.16 -6.37 16.10
N SER A 65 -14.97 -6.94 16.00
CA SER A 65 -14.61 -8.07 16.84
C SER A 65 -14.46 -7.61 18.29
N ASP A 66 -14.80 -8.46 19.26
CA ASP A 66 -14.63 -8.18 20.69
C ASP A 66 -13.15 -8.12 21.12
N ASP A 67 -12.22 -8.19 20.16
CA ASP A 67 -10.80 -8.20 20.41
C ASP A 67 -10.26 -6.77 20.50
N GLN A 68 -9.93 -6.31 21.72
CA GLN A 68 -9.31 -5.02 22.03
C GLN A 68 -7.84 -4.92 21.52
N GLY A 69 -7.58 -5.46 20.33
CA GLY A 69 -6.25 -5.53 19.71
C GLY A 69 -5.88 -4.28 18.91
N LEU A 70 -4.70 -4.33 18.29
CA LEU A 70 -4.20 -3.32 17.36
C LEU A 70 -4.12 -3.91 15.95
N LEU A 71 -4.84 -3.30 15.00
CA LEU A 71 -4.63 -3.56 13.58
C LEU A 71 -3.52 -2.66 13.03
N ILE A 72 -2.49 -3.28 12.46
CA ILE A 72 -1.42 -2.57 11.76
C ILE A 72 -1.56 -2.87 10.26
N CYS A 73 -1.77 -1.84 9.45
CA CYS A 73 -1.86 -1.96 8.00
C CYS A 73 -0.57 -1.47 7.32
N GLU A 74 0.01 -2.30 6.46
CA GLU A 74 1.01 -1.89 5.48
C GLU A 74 0.32 -1.56 4.17
N ALA A 75 0.20 -0.26 3.89
CA ALA A 75 -0.45 0.27 2.70
C ALA A 75 0.54 0.94 1.75
N PRO A 76 1.12 0.21 0.77
CA PRO A 76 2.05 0.76 -0.19
C PRO A 76 1.32 1.53 -1.31
N LEU A 77 0.66 2.65 -0.96
CA LEU A 77 -0.31 3.38 -1.79
C LEU A 77 0.12 3.65 -3.24
N ILE A 78 1.42 3.89 -3.46
CA ILE A 78 2.00 4.07 -4.80
C ILE A 78 1.55 2.97 -5.76
N GLY A 79 1.03 3.36 -6.92
CA GLY A 79 0.46 2.46 -7.91
C GLY A 79 -0.97 2.03 -7.59
N ASN A 80 -1.75 2.85 -6.88
CA ASN A 80 -3.14 2.58 -6.51
C ASN A 80 -3.31 1.24 -5.76
N ARG A 81 -2.36 0.89 -4.90
CA ARG A 81 -2.48 -0.29 -4.02
C ARG A 81 -3.18 0.14 -2.75
N PHE A 82 -4.32 -0.47 -2.44
CA PHE A 82 -5.20 -0.01 -1.35
C PHE A 82 -5.62 1.47 -1.48
N GLY A 83 -5.78 2.01 -2.69
CA GLY A 83 -6.26 3.38 -2.88
C GLY A 83 -7.64 3.61 -2.26
N GLU A 84 -8.45 2.55 -2.18
CA GLU A 84 -9.74 2.53 -1.50
C GLU A 84 -9.64 2.95 -0.02
N LEU A 85 -8.50 2.74 0.66
CA LEU A 85 -8.34 3.16 2.06
C LEU A 85 -8.18 4.68 2.22
N THR A 86 -7.78 5.39 1.16
CA THR A 86 -7.53 6.85 1.20
C THR A 86 -8.74 7.65 0.76
N GLN A 87 -9.61 7.06 -0.05
CA GLN A 87 -10.82 7.68 -0.59
C GLN A 87 -11.96 7.66 0.42
N ILE A 88 -12.78 8.72 0.40
CA ILE A 88 -14.07 8.73 1.09
C ILE A 88 -15.06 7.94 0.25
N LEU A 89 -15.53 6.81 0.77
CA LEU A 89 -16.53 5.98 0.11
C LEU A 89 -17.76 5.87 1.01
N GLY A 90 -18.95 5.77 0.41
CA GLY A 90 -20.24 5.73 1.13
C GLY A 90 -20.55 4.40 1.81
N ASP A 91 -19.54 3.63 2.22
CA ASP A 91 -19.68 2.32 2.85
C ASP A 91 -19.40 2.38 4.36
N PRO A 92 -19.85 1.39 5.16
CA PRO A 92 -19.75 1.46 6.62
C PRO A 92 -18.31 1.45 7.18
N SER A 93 -17.30 1.05 6.40
CA SER A 93 -15.90 1.11 6.86
C SER A 93 -15.37 2.53 7.00
N GLU A 94 -16.03 3.51 6.37
CA GLU A 94 -15.63 4.92 6.44
C GLU A 94 -15.62 5.43 7.87
N GLY A 95 -16.59 5.00 8.70
CA GLY A 95 -16.64 5.36 10.12
C GLY A 95 -15.43 4.86 10.91
N VAL A 96 -14.84 3.72 10.50
CA VAL A 96 -13.62 3.17 11.12
C VAL A 96 -12.39 3.90 10.60
N LEU A 97 -12.30 4.14 9.29
CA LEU A 97 -11.14 4.78 8.65
C LEU A 97 -10.99 6.26 9.02
N ALA A 98 -12.10 6.96 9.28
CA ALA A 98 -12.13 8.33 9.76
C ALA A 98 -12.15 8.44 11.30
N HIS A 99 -12.19 7.31 12.02
CA HIS A 99 -12.28 7.31 13.49
C HIS A 99 -11.05 8.00 14.12
N PRO A 100 -11.19 8.74 15.24
CA PRO A 100 -10.06 9.40 15.90
C PRO A 100 -8.92 8.48 16.33
N GLU A 101 -9.20 7.20 16.54
CA GLU A 101 -8.21 6.16 16.90
C GLU A 101 -7.50 5.53 15.70
N THR A 102 -7.99 5.79 14.48
CA THR A 102 -7.32 5.37 13.24
C THR A 102 -6.28 6.41 12.85
N LEU A 103 -5.04 5.96 12.62
CA LEU A 103 -3.93 6.84 12.25
C LEU A 103 -3.17 6.29 11.05
N PHE A 104 -3.03 7.11 10.02
CA PHE A 104 -2.16 6.84 8.88
C PHE A 104 -0.79 7.44 9.14
N ILE A 105 0.26 6.62 9.14
CA ILE A 105 1.63 7.09 9.34
C ILE A 105 2.33 7.15 8.00
N ILE A 106 2.91 8.31 7.68
CA ILE A 106 3.73 8.52 6.49
C ILE A 106 5.21 8.41 6.91
N PRO A 107 5.88 7.27 6.69
CA PRO A 107 7.31 7.15 6.99
C PRO A 107 8.11 7.92 5.93
N VAL A 108 8.81 8.98 6.35
CA VAL A 108 9.60 9.84 5.49
C VAL A 108 11.09 9.57 5.76
N PRO A 109 11.75 8.68 5.01
CA PRO A 109 13.17 8.43 5.19
C PRO A 109 14.01 9.65 4.79
N SER A 110 15.07 9.95 5.54
CA SER A 110 16.07 10.89 5.05
C SER A 110 16.80 10.32 3.83
N LEU A 111 17.51 11.17 3.07
CA LEU A 111 18.26 10.75 1.88
C LEU A 111 19.21 9.56 2.16
N LYS A 112 19.86 9.59 3.33
CA LYS A 112 20.75 8.51 3.79
C LYS A 112 19.97 7.21 3.99
N ILE A 113 18.84 7.27 4.68
CA ILE A 113 18.01 6.09 4.95
C ILE A 113 17.36 5.56 3.68
N ARG A 114 16.94 6.44 2.77
CA ARG A 114 16.40 6.05 1.46
C ARG A 114 17.38 5.16 0.69
N ARG A 115 18.65 5.57 0.59
CA ARG A 115 19.71 4.78 -0.06
C ARG A 115 19.89 3.41 0.60
N VAL A 116 19.86 3.37 1.93
CA VAL A 116 19.96 2.11 2.69
C VAL A 116 18.79 1.18 2.38
N ILE A 117 17.56 1.71 2.29
CA ILE A 117 16.36 0.94 1.95
C ILE A 117 16.46 0.38 0.52
N GLU A 118 16.85 1.20 -0.45
CA GLU A 118 17.00 0.79 -1.86
C GLU A 118 18.06 -0.30 -2.03
N LEU A 119 19.21 -0.15 -1.37
CA LEU A 119 20.26 -1.18 -1.37
C LEU A 119 19.81 -2.48 -0.70
N ALA A 120 19.03 -2.39 0.39
CA ALA A 120 18.47 -3.58 1.03
C ALA A 120 17.49 -4.29 0.10
N ARG A 121 16.62 -3.54 -0.59
CA ARG A 121 15.64 -4.10 -1.53
C ARG A 121 16.29 -4.78 -2.71
N ALA A 122 17.33 -4.19 -3.29
CA ALA A 122 18.09 -4.81 -4.38
C ALA A 122 18.69 -6.17 -3.95
N ARG A 123 19.16 -6.29 -2.70
CA ARG A 123 19.69 -7.55 -2.16
C ARG A 123 18.59 -8.59 -1.97
N THR A 124 17.44 -8.21 -1.42
CA THR A 124 16.33 -9.15 -1.19
C THR A 124 15.65 -9.58 -2.50
N GLN A 125 15.67 -8.74 -3.53
CA GLN A 125 15.26 -9.16 -4.88
C GLN A 125 16.22 -10.20 -5.48
N ALA A 126 17.53 -10.00 -5.31
CA ALA A 126 18.52 -10.94 -5.84
C ALA A 126 18.57 -12.27 -5.05
N ALA A 127 18.24 -12.24 -3.76
CA ALA A 127 18.27 -13.39 -2.88
C ALA A 127 17.14 -13.31 -1.82
N PRO A 128 15.88 -13.61 -2.22
CA PRO A 128 14.75 -13.54 -1.30
C PRO A 128 14.86 -14.62 -0.24
N LYS A 129 14.60 -14.26 1.01
CA LYS A 129 14.58 -15.17 2.17
C LYS A 129 13.16 -15.63 2.52
N ASN A 130 12.14 -14.98 1.97
CA ASN A 130 10.75 -15.28 2.19
C ASN A 130 10.00 -15.25 0.84
N HIS A 131 8.98 -16.08 0.65
CA HIS A 131 8.27 -16.18 -0.63
C HIS A 131 7.53 -14.89 -1.01
N TYR A 132 7.16 -14.04 -0.03
CA TYR A 132 6.59 -12.73 -0.33
C TYR A 132 7.63 -11.73 -0.84
N GLU A 133 8.90 -11.84 -0.41
CA GLU A 133 9.98 -10.96 -0.93
C GLU A 133 10.26 -11.20 -2.41
N ALA A 134 10.07 -12.43 -2.90
CA ALA A 134 10.17 -12.74 -4.33
C ALA A 134 9.07 -12.06 -5.16
N LYS A 135 7.98 -11.64 -4.51
CA LYS A 135 6.85 -10.97 -5.14
C LYS A 135 6.86 -9.45 -4.96
N ASP A 136 7.86 -8.90 -4.27
CA ASP A 136 8.01 -7.45 -4.10
C ASP A 136 8.15 -6.77 -5.47
N ALA A 137 7.49 -5.61 -5.61
CA ALA A 137 7.65 -4.79 -6.81
C ALA A 137 9.13 -4.36 -6.98
N PRO A 138 9.71 -4.51 -8.19
CA PRO A 138 11.08 -4.08 -8.46
C PRO A 138 11.35 -2.61 -8.13
N VAL A 139 12.60 -2.30 -7.77
CA VAL A 139 13.01 -0.92 -7.44
C VAL A 139 12.70 0.04 -8.58
N GLU A 140 12.92 -0.39 -9.82
CA GLU A 140 12.67 0.37 -11.06
C GLU A 140 11.17 0.66 -11.23
N VAL A 141 10.31 -0.28 -10.87
CA VAL A 141 8.85 -0.10 -10.91
C VAL A 141 8.43 0.94 -9.89
N ILE A 142 8.95 0.88 -8.66
CA ILE A 142 8.66 1.87 -7.62
C ILE A 142 9.18 3.26 -8.00
N HIS A 143 10.38 3.34 -8.58
CA HIS A 143 10.92 4.60 -9.10
C HIS A 143 10.05 5.16 -10.21
N LYS A 144 9.61 4.34 -11.18
CA LYS A 144 8.71 4.77 -12.26
C LYS A 144 7.38 5.29 -11.72
N LEU A 145 6.74 4.55 -10.81
CA LEU A 145 5.48 4.96 -10.21
C LEU A 145 5.62 6.24 -9.36
N TRP A 146 6.77 6.42 -8.70
CA TRP A 146 7.09 7.66 -7.99
C TRP A 146 7.30 8.85 -8.94
N LEU A 147 8.04 8.67 -10.04
CA LEU A 147 8.25 9.71 -11.03
C LEU A 147 6.93 10.16 -11.67
N GLN A 148 6.04 9.20 -11.99
CA GLN A 148 4.70 9.52 -12.48
C GLN A 148 3.94 10.40 -11.48
N LEU A 149 3.96 10.04 -10.20
CA LEU A 149 3.29 10.80 -9.15
C LEU A 149 3.90 12.19 -8.92
N ALA A 150 5.22 12.31 -8.98
CA ALA A 150 5.93 13.58 -8.84
C ALA A 150 5.64 14.52 -10.02
N GLN A 151 5.67 14.01 -11.25
CA GLN A 151 5.33 14.77 -12.46
C GLN A 151 3.86 15.25 -12.44
N LEU A 152 2.95 14.40 -11.97
CA LEU A 152 1.53 14.76 -11.84
C LEU A 152 1.31 15.86 -10.79
N ARG A 153 2.07 15.84 -9.69
CA ARG A 153 2.06 16.91 -8.70
C ARG A 153 2.58 18.23 -9.27
N GLU A 154 3.71 18.22 -9.98
CA GLU A 154 4.26 19.43 -10.63
C GLU A 154 3.22 20.04 -11.58
N ASN A 155 2.56 19.23 -12.39
CA ASN A 155 1.53 19.67 -13.33
C ASN A 155 0.26 20.20 -12.62
N ALA A 156 -0.18 19.57 -11.53
CA ALA A 156 -1.42 19.93 -10.82
C ALA A 156 -1.26 21.15 -9.89
N TYR A 157 -0.07 21.38 -9.32
CA TYR A 157 0.14 22.40 -8.29
C TYR A 157 0.93 23.63 -8.74
N LEU A 158 1.75 23.54 -9.79
CA LEU A 158 2.59 24.66 -10.20
C LEU A 158 2.08 25.40 -11.45
N GLY A 159 0.99 24.95 -12.07
CA GLY A 159 0.45 25.59 -13.29
C GLY A 159 1.44 25.64 -14.45
N VAL A 160 2.49 24.82 -14.40
CA VAL A 160 3.51 24.77 -15.44
C VAL A 160 2.91 23.95 -16.58
N HIS A 161 2.45 24.64 -17.63
CA HIS A 161 2.32 24.02 -18.94
C HIS A 161 3.70 23.46 -19.32
N ALA A 162 3.90 22.17 -19.07
CA ALA A 162 5.18 21.51 -19.27
C ALA A 162 5.48 21.30 -20.75
N GLN A 163 5.75 22.39 -21.48
CA GLN A 163 6.73 22.35 -22.54
C GLN A 163 8.11 22.37 -21.88
N GLY A 164 8.65 21.21 -21.50
CA GLY A 164 10.09 21.09 -21.29
C GLY A 164 10.62 20.25 -20.13
N ILE A 165 9.81 19.73 -19.21
CA ILE A 165 10.35 18.86 -18.14
C ILE A 165 10.53 17.43 -18.65
N ARG A 166 11.56 17.23 -19.47
CA ARG A 166 12.15 15.92 -19.78
C ARG A 166 13.22 15.56 -18.73
N SER A 167 12.89 15.63 -17.45
CA SER A 167 13.77 15.03 -16.43
C SER A 167 13.23 13.65 -16.07
N THR A 168 13.88 12.62 -16.58
CA THR A 168 13.68 11.22 -16.19
C THR A 168 14.25 10.89 -14.81
N SER A 169 14.70 11.89 -14.04
CA SER A 169 15.26 11.70 -12.70
C SER A 169 14.99 12.91 -11.80
N THR A 170 13.79 13.02 -11.24
CA THR A 170 13.63 13.85 -10.03
C THR A 170 14.21 13.03 -8.87
N PRO A 171 15.36 13.43 -8.28
CA PRO A 171 15.91 12.72 -7.14
C PRO A 171 14.89 12.69 -6.00
N TYR A 172 14.91 11.63 -5.19
CA TYR A 172 14.04 11.55 -4.01
C TYR A 172 14.24 12.78 -3.12
N ASP A 173 13.14 13.49 -2.85
CA ASP A 173 13.09 14.61 -1.92
C ASP A 173 12.10 14.26 -0.79
N PRO A 174 12.54 14.26 0.49
CA PRO A 174 11.70 13.94 1.64
C PRO A 174 10.47 14.85 1.79
N GLU A 175 10.58 16.14 1.48
CA GLU A 175 9.48 17.10 1.58
C GLU A 175 8.48 16.90 0.45
N ILE A 176 8.97 16.65 -0.77
CA ILE A 176 8.08 16.31 -1.89
C ILE A 176 7.33 15.01 -1.58
N TYR A 177 8.04 14.00 -1.09
CA TYR A 177 7.45 12.73 -0.64
C TYR A 177 6.37 12.93 0.43
N ALA A 178 6.69 13.63 1.51
CA ALA A 178 5.75 13.89 2.59
C ALA A 178 4.47 14.58 2.10
N ALA A 179 4.62 15.70 1.37
CA ALA A 179 3.49 16.49 0.91
C ALA A 179 2.61 15.73 -0.10
N THR A 180 3.21 14.89 -0.96
CA THR A 180 2.45 14.04 -1.88
C THR A 180 1.55 13.05 -1.12
N TYR A 181 2.09 12.36 -0.12
CA TYR A 181 1.29 11.43 0.69
C TYR A 181 0.28 12.13 1.60
N GLN A 182 0.61 13.31 2.12
CA GLN A 182 -0.35 14.13 2.88
C GLN A 182 -1.52 14.55 2.01
N HIS A 183 -1.28 14.88 0.73
CA HIS A 183 -2.37 15.17 -0.21
C HIS A 183 -3.25 13.94 -0.48
N ILE A 184 -2.65 12.78 -0.74
CA ILE A 184 -3.39 11.52 -0.92
C ILE A 184 -4.23 11.19 0.33
N LEU A 185 -3.69 11.45 1.51
CA LEU A 185 -4.32 11.19 2.80
C LEU A 185 -5.10 12.39 3.36
N ARG A 186 -5.45 13.39 2.55
CA ARG A 186 -6.13 14.62 3.00
C ARG A 186 -7.47 14.37 3.71
N ASN A 187 -8.09 13.23 3.45
CA ASN A 187 -9.34 12.78 4.07
C ASN A 187 -9.12 11.84 5.27
N ARG A 188 -7.90 11.73 5.77
CA ARG A 188 -7.50 10.80 6.83
C ARG A 188 -6.70 11.54 7.90
N LYS A 189 -6.85 11.11 9.15
CA LYS A 189 -5.92 11.50 10.21
C LYS A 189 -4.55 10.91 9.89
N CYS A 190 -3.60 11.76 9.54
CA CYS A 190 -2.25 11.33 9.19
C CYS A 190 -1.16 12.00 10.03
N LEU A 191 -0.07 11.27 10.24
CA LEU A 191 1.13 11.73 10.94
C LEU A 191 2.35 11.48 10.06
N ARG A 192 3.13 12.54 9.81
CA ARG A 192 4.47 12.43 9.22
C ARG A 192 5.44 11.90 10.28
N LEU A 193 6.18 10.85 9.94
CA LEU A 193 7.23 10.29 10.78
C LEU A 193 8.57 10.32 10.02
N ASN A 194 9.46 11.23 10.41
CA ASN A 194 10.80 11.30 9.83
C ASN A 194 11.65 10.11 10.31
N ILE A 195 12.25 9.38 9.37
CA ILE A 195 13.07 8.22 9.65
C ILE A 195 14.53 8.58 9.36
N GLU A 196 15.27 8.85 10.42
CA GLU A 196 16.68 9.25 10.35
C GLU A 196 17.65 8.10 10.62
N GLN A 197 17.15 6.99 11.14
CA GLN A 197 17.97 5.87 11.58
C GLN A 197 17.46 4.56 11.00
N LYS A 198 18.41 3.69 10.64
CA LYS A 198 18.10 2.32 10.28
C LYS A 198 17.77 1.55 11.55
N ILE A 199 16.58 0.96 11.59
CA ILE A 199 16.29 -0.06 12.60
C ILE A 199 16.79 -1.39 12.04
N TYR A 200 17.74 -2.03 12.72
CA TYR A 200 18.33 -3.28 12.28
C TYR A 200 17.35 -4.44 12.46
N ASP A 201 16.94 -5.08 11.36
CA ASP A 201 16.33 -6.41 11.38
C ASP A 201 17.22 -7.35 10.56
N ARG A 202 17.55 -8.52 11.12
CA ARG A 202 18.39 -9.55 10.46
C ARG A 202 17.57 -10.51 9.60
N ASP A 203 16.28 -10.64 9.91
CA ASP A 203 15.33 -11.56 9.27
C ASP A 203 14.37 -10.81 8.35
N SER A 204 13.57 -11.56 7.59
CA SER A 204 12.56 -11.00 6.69
C SER A 204 11.60 -10.05 7.41
N VAL A 205 11.11 -9.03 6.70
CA VAL A 205 10.08 -8.11 7.18
C VAL A 205 8.72 -8.78 7.38
N TYR A 206 8.50 -9.92 6.73
CA TYR A 206 7.31 -10.75 6.87
C TYR A 206 7.38 -11.66 8.11
N ASP A 207 8.57 -11.88 8.67
CA ASP A 207 8.77 -12.73 9.84
C ASP A 207 8.78 -11.88 11.10
N PHE A 208 7.60 -11.71 11.71
CA PHE A 208 7.41 -10.81 12.84
C PHE A 208 8.20 -11.22 14.11
N GLY A 209 8.52 -12.51 14.27
CA GLY A 209 9.16 -13.04 15.48
C GLY A 209 8.26 -13.00 16.74
N VAL A 210 7.00 -12.57 16.59
CA VAL A 210 5.96 -12.51 17.61
C VAL A 210 4.63 -12.97 17.02
N LYS A 211 3.67 -13.35 17.87
CA LYS A 211 2.34 -13.78 17.42
C LYS A 211 1.58 -12.58 16.85
N VAL A 212 1.31 -12.63 15.54
CA VAL A 212 0.51 -11.65 14.80
C VAL A 212 -0.55 -12.39 13.99
N HIS A 213 -1.81 -11.99 14.13
CA HIS A 213 -2.91 -12.51 13.33
C HIS A 213 -2.94 -11.79 11.97
N ARG A 214 -3.04 -12.50 10.85
CA ARG A 214 -3.08 -11.86 9.52
C ARG A 214 -4.52 -11.82 9.02
N LEU A 215 -4.96 -10.65 8.55
CA LEU A 215 -6.17 -10.56 7.73
C LEU A 215 -5.84 -11.07 6.34
N ILE A 216 -6.56 -12.09 5.90
CA ILE A 216 -6.44 -12.72 4.59
C ILE A 216 -7.85 -13.06 4.12
N ALA A 217 -8.17 -12.77 2.87
CA ALA A 217 -9.46 -13.15 2.28
C ALA A 217 -9.56 -14.68 2.20
N THR A 218 -10.76 -15.20 2.41
CA THR A 218 -11.05 -16.57 1.96
C THR A 218 -11.09 -16.62 0.43
N GLU A 219 -10.85 -17.79 -0.16
CA GLU A 219 -10.94 -17.98 -1.62
C GLU A 219 -12.33 -17.58 -2.15
N SER A 220 -13.39 -17.94 -1.42
CA SER A 220 -14.76 -17.59 -1.80
C SER A 220 -15.03 -16.07 -1.75
N GLU A 221 -14.49 -15.35 -0.76
CA GLU A 221 -14.59 -13.90 -0.71
C GLU A 221 -13.85 -13.26 -1.89
N ALA A 222 -12.64 -13.74 -2.19
CA ALA A 222 -11.83 -13.24 -3.29
C ALA A 222 -12.53 -13.47 -4.64
N ASP A 223 -13.01 -14.68 -4.91
CA ASP A 223 -13.69 -15.01 -6.16
C ASP A 223 -14.98 -14.20 -6.36
N SER A 224 -15.79 -14.06 -5.30
CA SER A 224 -17.01 -13.26 -5.35
C SER A 224 -16.71 -11.80 -5.65
N LEU A 225 -15.70 -11.22 -5.00
CA LEU A 225 -15.32 -9.82 -5.23
C LEU A 225 -14.69 -9.61 -6.61
N MET A 226 -13.87 -10.54 -7.09
CA MET A 226 -13.31 -10.49 -8.44
C MET A 226 -14.42 -10.49 -9.50
N ALA A 227 -15.40 -11.39 -9.37
CA ALA A 227 -16.56 -11.43 -10.27
C ALA A 227 -17.40 -10.14 -10.19
N ASP A 228 -17.61 -9.60 -9.00
CA ASP A 228 -18.33 -8.35 -8.79
C ASP A 228 -17.64 -7.15 -9.40
N VAL A 229 -16.33 -7.02 -9.22
CA VAL A 229 -15.55 -5.92 -9.81
C VAL A 229 -15.51 -6.05 -11.33
N ALA A 230 -15.28 -7.27 -11.86
CA ALA A 230 -15.28 -7.52 -13.30
C ALA A 230 -16.62 -7.17 -13.98
N ARG A 231 -17.73 -7.32 -13.25
CA ARG A 231 -19.08 -6.97 -13.71
C ARG A 231 -19.37 -5.47 -13.62
N LYS A 232 -18.89 -4.80 -12.57
CA LYS A 232 -19.21 -3.38 -12.27
C LYS A 232 -18.29 -2.39 -12.99
N TYR A 233 -17.06 -2.80 -13.30
CA TYR A 233 -16.04 -1.90 -13.82
C TYR A 233 -15.53 -2.36 -15.18
N THR A 234 -15.44 -1.42 -16.13
CA THR A 234 -14.73 -1.65 -17.39
C THR A 234 -13.23 -1.47 -17.20
N ILE A 235 -12.43 -1.99 -18.13
CA ILE A 235 -10.97 -1.84 -18.12
C ILE A 235 -10.60 -0.35 -18.14
N GLU A 236 -11.24 0.44 -19.00
CA GLU A 236 -11.00 1.88 -19.14
C GLU A 236 -11.30 2.62 -17.84
N THR A 237 -12.37 2.21 -17.15
CA THR A 237 -12.73 2.78 -15.86
C THR A 237 -11.64 2.50 -14.84
N LEU A 238 -11.19 1.25 -14.72
CA LEU A 238 -10.14 0.82 -13.78
C LEU A 238 -8.78 1.47 -14.08
N GLU A 239 -8.43 1.62 -15.35
CA GLU A 239 -7.23 2.34 -15.78
C GLU A 239 -7.29 3.80 -15.39
N ARG A 240 -8.44 4.46 -15.64
CA ARG A 240 -8.65 5.83 -15.19
C ARG A 240 -8.56 5.95 -13.67
N GLU A 241 -9.22 5.07 -12.91
CA GLU A 241 -9.10 5.07 -11.45
C GLU A 241 -7.64 4.90 -11.01
N THR A 242 -6.90 4.03 -11.68
CA THR A 242 -5.48 3.78 -11.42
C THR A 242 -4.58 4.95 -11.79
N ASN A 243 -4.95 5.76 -12.77
CA ASN A 243 -4.18 6.93 -13.19
C ASN A 243 -4.54 8.19 -12.40
N GLU A 244 -5.72 8.24 -11.80
CA GLU A 244 -6.24 9.43 -11.11
C GLU A 244 -6.39 9.24 -9.59
N TRP A 245 -6.04 8.06 -9.05
CA TRP A 245 -6.30 7.69 -7.65
C TRP A 245 -5.80 8.71 -6.61
N PHE A 246 -4.71 9.44 -6.90
CA PHE A 246 -4.14 10.43 -6.00
C PHE A 246 -4.90 11.77 -5.99
N MET A 247 -5.77 12.01 -6.98
CA MET A 247 -6.64 13.19 -7.07
C MET A 247 -7.99 13.00 -6.36
N ARG A 248 -8.32 11.75 -6.00
CA ARG A 248 -9.58 11.35 -5.35
C ARG A 248 -9.44 11.30 -3.83
#